data_AF-A0A316FB00-F1
#
_entry.id   AF-A0A316FB00-F1
#
_cell.length_a   1.000
_cell.length_b   1.000
_cell.length_c   1.000
_cell.angle_alpha   90.00
_cell.angle_beta   90.00
_cell.angle_gamma   90.00
#
_symmetry.space_group_name_H-M   'P 1'
#
loop_
_entity.id
_entity.type
_entity.pdbx_description
1 polymer ?
#
loop_
_entity_poly.entity_id
_entity_poly.type
_entity_poly.pdbx_seq_one_letter_code
_entity_poly.pdbx_strand_id
1 'polypeptide(L)'
;MLDYLWQRAETMDLSSPFDGATLWAWRSRHPSTGDFVGNRYVAQAWAEHVTRLDPTRPATVIHLTPGGTEMDQHWLNDRRTIEALDLDPDDVREVWDRLSERYAENIHGRTVVFSDHAHTAAILYSTELPAVRRTPDAGADRIAFAHPPPEKIPAALHALLEPGPVRARIQIDDPALPGYVDTAALLRLAPAERQTHLAEVMAQVDAEDLRVAGTLRPQPQEAEPVAPNPAAAQLPDPEPEQREPPVPGWRTRPHGMIRTADLPTAIAAADRAAAQLEAGARNRAAEARRLHETVQRGQGPATRALEQRRAALTTRVDAAAAATAARDAAAEQYALSRQAWQDIHQLAEPAQQDAHTLREAGTSPEEIAARRQRLRDAARNAVAEAQRHERRAADHDQLAGGIDGSAAAAAELEDLTQRWDHHTDDARQRDLGAEHDLHQRADTTLEQAKQAARDAAALRGEARLRGTLDQATAEREEAEREEVSREAAAAERDRDGPSLGL
;
A
#
# COMPACT_ATOMS: atom_id res chain seq x y z
N MET A 1 -10.10 -32.81 1.75
CA MET A 1 -9.63 -31.43 1.53
C MET A 1 -10.31 -30.48 2.51
N LEU A 2 -11.64 -30.49 2.59
CA LEU A 2 -12.39 -29.69 3.57
C LEU A 2 -11.93 -29.86 5.03
N ASP A 3 -11.78 -31.10 5.52
CA ASP A 3 -11.29 -31.36 6.88
C ASP A 3 -9.92 -30.73 7.15
N TYR A 4 -9.04 -30.70 6.14
CA TYR A 4 -7.74 -30.05 6.23
C TYR A 4 -7.91 -28.53 6.34
N LEU A 5 -8.78 -27.93 5.52
CA LEU A 5 -9.07 -26.50 5.56
C LEU A 5 -9.68 -26.07 6.89
N TRP A 6 -10.59 -26.88 7.46
CA TRP A 6 -11.13 -26.65 8.80
C TRP A 6 -10.06 -26.72 9.88
N GLN A 7 -9.30 -27.81 9.94
CA GLN A 7 -8.24 -27.98 10.94
C GLN A 7 -7.18 -26.87 10.83
N ARG A 8 -6.91 -26.41 9.60
CA ARG A 8 -5.98 -25.31 9.37
C ARG A 8 -6.57 -23.98 9.83
N ALA A 9 -7.82 -23.68 9.45
CA ALA A 9 -8.53 -22.47 9.87
C ALA A 9 -8.66 -22.35 11.40
N GLU A 10 -8.64 -23.45 12.16
CA GLU A 10 -8.65 -23.47 13.63
C GLU A 10 -7.29 -23.15 14.27
N THR A 11 -6.19 -23.44 13.57
CA THR A 11 -4.83 -23.34 14.12
C THR A 11 -4.04 -22.15 13.57
N MET A 12 -4.57 -21.46 12.56
CA MET A 12 -3.97 -20.28 11.97
C MET A 12 -3.85 -19.13 12.96
N ASP A 13 -2.72 -18.40 12.84
CA ASP A 13 -2.47 -17.16 13.55
C ASP A 13 -3.20 -16.01 12.86
N LEU A 14 -4.27 -15.57 13.51
CA LEU A 14 -5.11 -14.44 13.09
C LEU A 14 -4.95 -13.25 14.02
N SER A 15 -3.89 -13.24 14.84
CA SER A 15 -3.68 -12.17 15.80
C SER A 15 -3.51 -10.83 15.08
N SER A 16 -4.22 -9.82 15.58
CA SER A 16 -3.98 -8.42 15.27
C SER A 16 -3.24 -7.84 16.47
N PRO A 17 -1.92 -7.63 16.42
CA PRO A 17 -1.16 -7.26 17.63
C PRO A 17 -1.46 -5.85 18.15
N PHE A 18 -2.42 -5.13 17.56
CA PHE A 18 -2.56 -3.68 17.69
C PHE A 18 -4.02 -3.22 17.67
N ASP A 19 -4.25 -2.02 18.19
CA ASP A 19 -5.57 -1.39 18.38
C ASP A 19 -6.29 -0.98 17.06
N GLY A 20 -5.83 -1.46 15.90
CA GLY A 20 -6.33 -1.07 14.59
C GLY A 20 -6.69 -2.28 13.74
N ALA A 21 -7.97 -2.55 13.58
CA ALA A 21 -8.47 -3.59 12.69
C ALA A 21 -9.42 -3.05 11.63
N THR A 22 -9.50 -3.76 10.51
CA THR A 22 -10.43 -3.46 9.43
C THR A 22 -11.25 -4.66 9.07
N LEU A 23 -12.53 -4.41 8.85
CA LEU A 23 -13.48 -5.36 8.30
C LEU A 23 -14.01 -4.81 6.99
N TRP A 24 -14.45 -5.66 6.09
CA TRP A 24 -14.95 -5.23 4.78
C TRP A 24 -16.02 -6.17 4.27
N ALA A 25 -16.91 -5.67 3.42
CA ALA A 25 -17.86 -6.50 2.68
C ALA A 25 -17.82 -6.11 1.20
N TRP A 26 -17.93 -7.10 0.31
CA TRP A 26 -17.85 -7.01 -1.16
C TRP A 26 -17.35 -5.67 -1.73
N ARG A 27 -18.21 -4.87 -2.40
CA ARG A 27 -17.82 -3.72 -3.24
C ARG A 27 -18.70 -2.55 -2.88
N SER A 28 -18.07 -1.39 -2.74
CA SER A 28 -18.78 -0.12 -2.63
C SER A 28 -18.77 0.62 -3.95
N ARG A 29 -19.76 1.49 -4.15
CA ARG A 29 -19.72 2.46 -5.25
C ARG A 29 -18.68 3.55 -4.95
N HIS A 30 -17.76 3.80 -5.87
CA HIS A 30 -16.77 4.87 -5.76
C HIS A 30 -17.45 6.23 -5.89
N PRO A 31 -17.22 7.17 -4.95
CA PRO A 31 -18.01 8.40 -4.86
C PRO A 31 -17.84 9.35 -6.05
N SER A 32 -16.70 9.33 -6.73
CA SER A 32 -16.43 10.24 -7.87
C SER A 32 -16.67 9.64 -9.25
N THR A 33 -16.53 8.32 -9.41
CA THR A 33 -16.66 7.67 -10.72
C THR A 33 -17.99 6.94 -10.86
N GLY A 34 -18.62 6.57 -9.74
CA GLY A 34 -19.81 5.73 -9.72
C GLY A 34 -19.53 4.25 -10.03
N ASP A 35 -18.27 3.87 -10.31
CA ASP A 35 -17.88 2.47 -10.53
C ASP A 35 -17.84 1.70 -9.21
N PHE A 36 -17.98 0.38 -9.25
CA PHE A 36 -17.82 -0.42 -8.04
C PHE A 36 -16.37 -0.83 -7.81
N VAL A 37 -15.90 -0.64 -6.57
CA VAL A 37 -14.55 -1.01 -6.13
C VAL A 37 -14.65 -2.06 -5.05
N GLY A 38 -13.86 -3.13 -5.14
CA GLY A 38 -13.79 -4.16 -4.12
C GLY A 38 -13.24 -3.62 -2.80
N ASN A 39 -14.04 -3.65 -1.74
CA ASN A 39 -13.69 -3.12 -0.42
C ASN A 39 -12.54 -3.89 0.23
N ARG A 40 -12.28 -5.14 -0.19
CA ARG A 40 -11.05 -5.87 0.17
C ARG A 40 -9.80 -5.05 -0.14
N TYR A 41 -9.69 -4.57 -1.38
CA TYR A 41 -8.52 -3.82 -1.83
C TYR A 41 -8.44 -2.45 -1.18
N VAL A 42 -9.58 -1.81 -0.93
CA VAL A 42 -9.63 -0.52 -0.22
C VAL A 42 -9.20 -0.67 1.24
N ALA A 43 -9.71 -1.69 1.94
CA ALA A 43 -9.36 -1.98 3.32
C ALA A 43 -7.87 -2.34 3.45
N GLN A 44 -7.35 -3.15 2.53
CA GLN A 44 -5.93 -3.51 2.48
C GLN A 44 -5.05 -2.27 2.25
N ALA A 45 -5.33 -1.46 1.21
CA ALA A 45 -4.56 -0.26 0.93
C ALA A 45 -4.63 0.75 2.08
N TRP A 46 -5.78 0.86 2.75
CA TRP A 46 -5.92 1.69 3.95
C TRP A 46 -5.07 1.15 5.11
N ALA A 47 -5.11 -0.16 5.37
CA ALA A 47 -4.36 -0.77 6.45
C ALA A 47 -2.85 -0.61 6.25
N GLU A 48 -2.37 -0.82 5.02
CA GLU A 48 -0.98 -0.58 4.61
C GLU A 48 -0.61 0.90 4.76
N HIS A 49 -1.49 1.82 4.36
CA HIS A 49 -1.26 3.25 4.50
C HIS A 49 -1.16 3.69 5.96
N VAL A 50 -2.08 3.25 6.82
CA VAL A 50 -2.04 3.55 8.27
C VAL A 50 -0.80 2.97 8.92
N THR A 51 -0.47 1.72 8.61
CA THR A 51 0.75 1.04 9.08
C THR A 51 2.01 1.80 8.70
N ARG A 52 2.07 2.32 7.48
CA ARG A 52 3.19 3.14 7.01
C ARG A 52 3.28 4.48 7.74
N LEU A 53 2.15 5.11 8.05
CA LEU A 53 2.12 6.38 8.78
C LEU A 53 2.47 6.22 10.26
N ASP A 54 2.09 5.10 10.88
CA ASP A 54 2.42 4.79 12.27
C ASP A 54 2.79 3.30 12.43
N PRO A 55 4.07 2.95 12.19
CA PRO A 55 4.55 1.58 12.32
C PRO A 55 4.43 1.02 13.75
N THR A 56 4.21 1.86 14.76
CA THR A 56 4.03 1.43 16.15
C THR A 56 2.60 0.98 16.45
N ARG A 57 1.65 1.33 15.56
CA ARG A 57 0.22 0.96 15.65
C ARG A 57 -0.30 0.59 14.26
N PRO A 58 0.22 -0.49 13.64
CA PRO A 58 -0.22 -0.89 12.33
C PRO A 58 -1.69 -1.31 12.36
N ALA A 59 -2.35 -1.02 11.26
CA ALA A 59 -3.70 -1.49 11.01
C ALA A 59 -3.64 -2.88 10.37
N THR A 60 -4.58 -3.74 10.73
CA THR A 60 -4.65 -5.11 10.22
C THR A 60 -5.95 -5.32 9.43
N VAL A 61 -5.90 -6.17 8.41
CA VAL A 61 -7.07 -6.79 7.75
C VAL A 61 -6.83 -8.29 7.77
N ILE A 62 -7.88 -9.12 7.79
CA ILE A 62 -7.74 -10.58 7.88
C ILE A 62 -6.70 -11.13 6.88
N HIS A 63 -6.71 -10.65 5.63
CA HIS A 63 -5.79 -11.05 4.56
C HIS A 63 -4.31 -10.70 4.81
N LEU A 64 -4.03 -9.74 5.67
CA LEU A 64 -2.66 -9.34 6.04
C LEU A 64 -2.17 -10.05 7.30
N THR A 65 -3.03 -10.82 7.98
CA THR A 65 -2.56 -11.71 9.05
C THR A 65 -1.82 -12.91 8.44
N PRO A 66 -0.87 -13.55 9.16
CA PRO A 66 -0.19 -14.74 8.67
C PRO A 66 -1.19 -15.83 8.22
N GLY A 67 -2.24 -16.07 9.02
CA GLY A 67 -3.29 -17.03 8.71
C GLY A 67 -4.13 -16.67 7.50
N GLY A 68 -4.56 -15.41 7.39
CA GLY A 68 -5.34 -14.97 6.23
C GLY A 68 -4.51 -14.93 4.93
N THR A 69 -3.23 -14.56 5.01
CA THR A 69 -2.31 -14.64 3.87
C THR A 69 -2.16 -16.09 3.38
N GLU A 70 -2.03 -17.04 4.31
CA GLU A 70 -1.97 -18.46 3.97
C GLU A 70 -3.29 -18.93 3.36
N MET A 71 -4.44 -18.58 3.95
CA MET A 71 -5.75 -18.97 3.43
C MET A 71 -6.01 -18.40 2.01
N ASP A 72 -5.57 -17.18 1.75
CA ASP A 72 -5.67 -16.56 0.42
C ASP A 72 -4.92 -17.33 -0.66
N GLN A 73 -3.85 -18.05 -0.31
CA GLN A 73 -3.08 -18.88 -1.26
C GLN A 73 -3.84 -20.12 -1.72
N HIS A 74 -4.94 -20.48 -1.05
CA HIS A 74 -5.79 -21.60 -1.45
C HIS A 74 -6.87 -21.19 -2.47
N TRP A 75 -7.01 -19.91 -2.82
CA TRP A 75 -7.96 -19.41 -3.82
C TRP A 75 -9.40 -19.91 -3.62
N LEU A 76 -9.81 -20.09 -2.36
CA LEU A 76 -11.14 -20.61 -2.00
C LEU A 76 -12.29 -19.63 -2.32
N ASN A 77 -11.97 -18.45 -2.82
CA ASN A 77 -12.91 -17.47 -3.36
C ASN A 77 -13.04 -17.56 -4.89
N ASP A 78 -12.22 -18.38 -5.57
CA ASP A 78 -12.31 -18.63 -7.02
C ASP A 78 -13.21 -19.85 -7.26
N ARG A 79 -14.29 -19.61 -8.00
CA ARG A 79 -15.24 -20.65 -8.43
C ARG A 79 -14.54 -21.82 -9.14
N ARG A 80 -13.51 -21.56 -9.95
CA ARG A 80 -12.76 -22.61 -10.66
C ARG A 80 -12.01 -23.51 -9.69
N THR A 81 -11.47 -22.94 -8.61
CA THR A 81 -10.77 -23.70 -7.58
C THR A 81 -11.76 -24.57 -6.79
N ILE A 82 -12.91 -24.00 -6.41
CA ILE A 82 -14.00 -24.73 -5.74
C ILE A 82 -14.45 -25.92 -6.61
N GLU A 83 -14.72 -25.68 -7.90
CA GLU A 83 -15.14 -26.71 -8.86
C GLU A 83 -14.05 -27.75 -9.09
N ALA A 84 -12.78 -27.35 -9.24
CA ALA A 84 -11.66 -28.26 -9.47
C ALA A 84 -11.34 -29.17 -8.26
N LEU A 85 -11.62 -28.68 -7.06
CA LEU A 85 -11.43 -29.42 -5.81
C LEU A 85 -12.69 -30.19 -5.36
N ASP A 86 -13.79 -30.10 -6.13
CA ASP A 86 -15.09 -30.72 -5.83
C ASP A 86 -15.60 -30.36 -4.42
N LEU A 87 -15.49 -29.07 -4.07
CA LEU A 87 -15.93 -28.55 -2.77
C LEU A 87 -17.35 -27.98 -2.87
N ASP A 88 -18.15 -28.18 -1.83
CA ASP A 88 -19.44 -27.49 -1.69
C ASP A 88 -19.19 -26.01 -1.36
N PRO A 89 -19.80 -25.05 -2.11
CA PRO A 89 -19.70 -23.63 -1.78
C PRO A 89 -20.12 -23.27 -0.36
N ASP A 90 -21.11 -23.98 0.22
CA ASP A 90 -21.59 -23.73 1.57
C ASP A 90 -20.55 -24.18 2.62
N ASP A 91 -19.86 -25.29 2.37
CA ASP A 91 -18.75 -25.74 3.22
C ASP A 91 -17.58 -24.75 3.19
N VAL A 92 -17.23 -24.24 2.00
CA VAL A 92 -16.18 -23.22 1.82
C VAL A 92 -16.56 -21.93 2.53
N ARG A 93 -17.84 -21.53 2.45
CA ARG A 93 -18.36 -20.41 3.21
C ARG A 93 -18.21 -20.63 4.71
N GLU A 94 -18.53 -21.83 5.21
CA GLU A 94 -18.38 -22.15 6.64
C GLU A 94 -16.91 -22.04 7.10
N VAL A 95 -15.94 -22.46 6.27
CA VAL A 95 -14.51 -22.26 6.57
C VAL A 95 -14.20 -20.77 6.76
N TRP A 96 -14.68 -19.92 5.84
CA TRP A 96 -14.48 -18.48 5.93
C TRP A 96 -15.22 -17.85 7.11
N ASP A 97 -16.45 -18.28 7.41
CA ASP A 97 -17.20 -17.81 8.57
C ASP A 97 -16.42 -18.07 9.87
N ARG A 98 -15.90 -19.29 10.06
CA ARG A 98 -15.08 -19.62 11.24
C ARG A 98 -13.79 -18.80 11.32
N LEU A 99 -13.10 -18.65 10.19
CA LEU A 99 -11.86 -17.86 10.14
C LEU A 99 -12.12 -16.38 10.47
N SER A 100 -13.19 -15.82 9.90
CA SER A 100 -13.63 -14.45 10.13
C SER A 100 -14.12 -14.22 11.56
N GLU A 101 -14.85 -15.17 12.16
CA GLU A 101 -15.25 -15.09 13.57
C GLU A 101 -14.02 -15.05 14.47
N ARG A 102 -13.06 -15.98 14.29
CA ARG A 102 -11.81 -16.00 15.06
C ARG A 102 -11.01 -14.72 14.87
N TYR A 103 -10.92 -14.20 13.64
CA TYR A 103 -10.26 -12.92 13.40
C TYR A 103 -10.94 -11.79 14.17
N ALA A 104 -12.27 -11.69 14.08
CA ALA A 104 -13.07 -10.67 14.75
C ALA A 104 -12.97 -10.75 16.29
N GLU A 105 -12.91 -11.95 16.87
CA GLU A 105 -12.70 -12.15 18.31
C GLU A 105 -11.31 -11.68 18.78
N ASN A 106 -10.31 -11.72 17.91
CA ASN A 106 -8.94 -11.23 18.18
C ASN A 106 -8.76 -9.73 17.89
N ILE A 107 -9.82 -9.02 17.49
CA ILE A 107 -9.74 -7.56 17.28
C ILE A 107 -9.76 -6.85 18.63
N HIS A 108 -8.77 -5.98 18.83
CA HIS A 108 -8.72 -5.05 19.95
C HIS A 108 -8.76 -3.61 19.42
N GLY A 109 -9.29 -2.69 20.23
CA GLY A 109 -9.25 -1.27 19.92
C GLY A 109 -10.28 -0.83 18.88
N ARG A 110 -9.86 0.04 17.95
CA ARG A 110 -10.73 0.65 16.96
C ARG A 110 -10.85 -0.23 15.73
N THR A 111 -12.10 -0.42 15.27
CA THR A 111 -12.40 -1.17 14.06
C THR A 111 -12.93 -0.22 12.98
N VAL A 112 -12.38 -0.29 11.78
CA VAL A 112 -12.90 0.45 10.61
C VAL A 112 -13.55 -0.53 9.64
N VAL A 113 -14.81 -0.27 9.29
CA VAL A 113 -15.63 -1.12 8.43
C VAL A 113 -15.78 -0.48 7.06
N PHE A 114 -15.32 -1.19 6.03
CA PHE A 114 -15.47 -0.83 4.63
C PHE A 114 -16.68 -1.55 4.04
N SER A 115 -17.86 -0.94 4.23
CA SER A 115 -19.11 -1.40 3.65
C SER A 115 -20.10 -0.25 3.46
N ASP A 116 -20.68 -0.14 2.27
CA ASP A 116 -21.79 0.75 1.95
C ASP A 116 -23.16 0.03 1.94
N HIS A 117 -23.20 -1.30 2.15
CA HIS A 117 -24.43 -2.10 2.18
C HIS A 117 -24.46 -3.03 3.39
N ALA A 118 -25.52 -2.95 4.20
CA ALA A 118 -25.82 -3.97 5.21
C ALA A 118 -26.63 -5.10 4.57
N HIS A 119 -25.94 -6.20 4.26
CA HIS A 119 -26.53 -7.42 3.72
C HIS A 119 -26.24 -8.61 4.64
N THR A 120 -27.28 -9.24 5.17
CA THR A 120 -27.16 -10.31 6.20
C THR A 120 -26.49 -11.57 5.67
N ALA A 121 -26.59 -11.85 4.37
CA ALA A 121 -25.80 -12.93 3.75
C ALA A 121 -24.28 -12.67 3.69
N ALA A 122 -23.78 -11.48 4.04
CA ALA A 122 -22.33 -11.22 4.08
C ALA A 122 -21.76 -11.59 5.45
N ILE A 123 -20.62 -12.30 5.44
CA ILE A 123 -19.83 -12.71 6.63
C ILE A 123 -19.63 -11.54 7.60
N LEU A 124 -19.40 -10.33 7.07
CA LEU A 124 -19.29 -9.11 7.86
C LEU A 124 -20.46 -8.92 8.84
N TYR A 125 -21.71 -9.07 8.38
CA TYR A 125 -22.90 -8.74 9.19
C TYR A 125 -23.43 -9.95 9.97
N SER A 126 -23.29 -11.16 9.42
CA SER A 126 -23.73 -12.39 10.09
C SER A 126 -22.74 -12.87 11.16
N THR A 127 -21.45 -12.55 11.00
CA THR A 127 -20.37 -13.25 11.72
C THR A 127 -19.42 -12.26 12.39
N GLU A 128 -18.74 -11.40 11.61
CA GLU A 128 -17.66 -10.54 12.13
C GLU A 128 -18.17 -9.44 13.08
N LEU A 129 -19.19 -8.67 12.68
CA LEU A 129 -19.71 -7.58 13.52
C LEU A 129 -20.26 -8.10 14.87
N PRO A 130 -21.10 -9.14 14.92
CA PRO A 130 -21.50 -9.74 16.21
C PRO A 130 -20.31 -10.14 17.07
N ALA A 131 -19.28 -10.77 16.49
CA ALA A 131 -18.08 -11.16 17.23
C ALA A 131 -17.34 -9.95 17.81
N VAL A 132 -17.06 -8.91 17.01
CA VAL A 132 -16.40 -7.68 17.49
C VAL A 132 -17.19 -6.98 18.60
N ARG A 133 -18.52 -6.94 18.49
CA ARG A 133 -19.38 -6.31 19.52
C ARG A 133 -19.29 -7.01 20.87
N ARG A 134 -19.06 -8.33 20.88
CA ARG A 134 -18.89 -9.14 22.10
C ARG A 134 -17.50 -8.95 22.72
N THR A 135 -16.51 -8.50 21.97
CA THR A 135 -15.13 -8.30 22.45
C THR A 135 -15.04 -7.08 23.38
N PRO A 136 -14.63 -7.24 24.67
CA PRO A 136 -14.64 -6.15 25.66
C PRO A 136 -13.85 -4.91 25.26
N ASP A 137 -12.73 -5.10 24.54
CA ASP A 137 -11.81 -4.03 24.14
C ASP A 137 -12.06 -3.48 22.73
N ALA A 138 -13.03 -4.02 22.00
CA ALA A 138 -13.50 -3.46 20.73
C ALA A 138 -14.91 -2.90 20.93
N GLY A 139 -15.92 -3.76 20.99
CA GLY A 139 -17.29 -3.36 21.23
C GLY A 139 -17.87 -2.49 20.12
N ALA A 140 -19.19 -2.30 20.12
CA ALA A 140 -19.86 -1.51 19.08
C ALA A 140 -19.43 -0.03 19.05
N ASP A 141 -19.02 0.53 20.20
CA ASP A 141 -18.65 1.94 20.31
C ASP A 141 -17.32 2.30 19.64
N ARG A 142 -16.49 1.30 19.33
CA ARG A 142 -15.21 1.48 18.64
C ARG A 142 -15.27 1.13 17.15
N ILE A 143 -16.46 0.81 16.64
CA ILE A 143 -16.68 0.50 15.22
C ILE A 143 -17.03 1.80 14.46
N ALA A 144 -16.22 2.12 13.45
CA ALA A 144 -16.44 3.24 12.55
C ALA A 144 -16.64 2.73 11.12
N PHE A 145 -17.59 3.29 10.37
CA PHE A 145 -17.80 2.95 8.97
C PHE A 145 -17.11 3.96 8.05
N ALA A 146 -16.38 3.49 7.05
CA ALA A 146 -15.64 4.33 6.12
C ALA A 146 -16.53 4.99 5.06
N HIS A 147 -17.67 4.38 4.75
CA HIS A 147 -18.64 4.86 3.76
C HIS A 147 -19.88 5.44 4.45
N PRO A 148 -20.61 6.36 3.79
CA PRO A 148 -21.92 6.80 4.27
C PRO A 148 -22.92 5.62 4.38
N PRO A 149 -24.08 5.83 5.01
CA PRO A 149 -25.11 4.81 5.05
C PRO A 149 -25.59 4.42 3.63
N PRO A 150 -26.06 3.17 3.44
CA PRO A 150 -26.57 2.70 2.15
C PRO A 150 -27.63 3.65 1.54
N GLU A 151 -27.62 3.82 0.21
CA GLU A 151 -28.61 4.64 -0.51
C GLU A 151 -30.06 4.19 -0.29
N LYS A 152 -30.27 2.89 0.00
CA LYS A 152 -31.58 2.33 0.37
C LYS A 152 -32.15 2.93 1.66
N ILE A 153 -31.33 3.55 2.48
CA ILE A 153 -31.78 4.27 3.68
C ILE A 153 -32.25 5.67 3.26
N PRO A 154 -33.51 6.04 3.54
CA PRO A 154 -34.02 7.38 3.29
C PRO A 154 -33.17 8.46 3.96
N ALA A 155 -32.86 9.55 3.24
CA ALA A 155 -32.02 10.65 3.73
C ALA A 155 -32.47 11.22 5.08
N ALA A 156 -33.79 11.27 5.34
CA ALA A 156 -34.36 11.73 6.60
C ALA A 156 -34.00 10.86 7.83
N LEU A 157 -33.46 9.65 7.61
CA LEU A 157 -32.99 8.75 8.66
C LEU A 157 -31.46 8.69 8.77
N HIS A 158 -30.70 9.36 7.88
CA HIS A 158 -29.24 9.26 7.86
C HIS A 158 -28.63 9.70 9.19
N ALA A 159 -28.94 10.89 9.70
CA ALA A 159 -28.41 11.38 10.97
C ALA A 159 -28.71 10.45 12.17
N LEU A 160 -29.78 9.66 12.07
CA LEU A 160 -30.20 8.73 13.12
C LEU A 160 -29.49 7.37 13.00
N LEU A 161 -29.27 6.89 11.77
CA LEU A 161 -28.72 5.57 11.49
C LEU A 161 -27.24 5.58 11.14
N GLU A 162 -26.63 6.74 10.88
CA GLU A 162 -25.22 6.91 10.51
C GLU A 162 -24.22 6.65 11.63
N PRO A 163 -24.47 6.99 12.91
CA PRO A 163 -23.49 6.79 13.97
C PRO A 163 -22.97 5.35 13.98
N GLY A 164 -21.64 5.19 14.02
CA GLY A 164 -20.97 3.88 13.97
C GLY A 164 -21.55 2.82 14.92
N PRO A 165 -21.81 3.16 16.20
CA PRO A 165 -22.36 2.20 17.16
C PRO A 165 -23.80 1.76 16.84
N VAL A 166 -24.56 2.61 16.15
CA VAL A 166 -25.92 2.31 15.68
C VAL A 166 -25.85 1.40 14.45
N ARG A 167 -25.01 1.74 13.47
CA ARG A 167 -24.78 0.91 12.27
C ARG A 167 -24.23 -0.47 12.58
N ALA A 168 -23.39 -0.58 13.60
CA ALA A 168 -22.85 -1.88 14.03
C ALA A 168 -23.94 -2.82 14.57
N ARG A 169 -25.09 -2.28 15.01
CA ARG A 169 -26.21 -3.06 15.59
C ARG A 169 -27.35 -3.32 14.61
N ILE A 170 -27.53 -2.46 13.63
CA ILE A 170 -28.68 -2.50 12.72
C ILE A 170 -28.39 -3.34 11.48
N GLN A 171 -29.33 -4.21 11.14
CA GLN A 171 -29.36 -5.02 9.92
C GLN A 171 -30.56 -4.57 9.05
N ILE A 172 -30.43 -4.57 7.72
CA ILE A 172 -31.38 -3.85 6.85
C ILE A 172 -32.22 -4.79 5.97
N ASP A 173 -31.88 -6.06 5.84
CA ASP A 173 -32.48 -6.95 4.85
C ASP A 173 -32.91 -8.34 5.35
N ASP A 174 -32.99 -8.55 6.67
CA ASP A 174 -33.60 -9.76 7.24
C ASP A 174 -34.54 -9.42 8.41
N PRO A 175 -35.86 -9.54 8.26
CA PRO A 175 -36.82 -9.27 9.33
C PRO A 175 -36.84 -10.31 10.45
N ALA A 176 -36.18 -11.46 10.27
CA ALA A 176 -36.10 -12.51 11.28
C ALA A 176 -34.95 -12.30 12.28
N LEU A 177 -33.99 -11.41 11.98
CA LEU A 177 -32.79 -11.23 12.78
C LEU A 177 -32.93 -10.08 13.80
N PRO A 178 -32.32 -10.22 14.99
CA PRO A 178 -32.14 -9.12 15.93
C PRO A 178 -31.39 -7.97 15.25
N GLY A 179 -31.92 -6.75 15.38
CA GLY A 179 -31.34 -5.57 14.73
C GLY A 179 -32.00 -5.17 13.43
N TYR A 180 -32.99 -5.91 12.93
CA TYR A 180 -33.77 -5.48 11.78
C TYR A 180 -34.49 -4.15 12.02
N VAL A 181 -34.37 -3.23 11.05
CA VAL A 181 -35.11 -1.98 11.05
C VAL A 181 -35.83 -1.80 9.70
N ASP A 182 -37.16 -1.84 9.73
CA ASP A 182 -37.98 -1.41 8.61
C ASP A 182 -37.91 0.13 8.50
N THR A 183 -37.07 0.61 7.59
CA THR A 183 -36.85 2.05 7.37
C THR A 183 -38.12 2.77 6.91
N ALA A 184 -39.03 2.08 6.21
CA ALA A 184 -40.30 2.66 5.77
C ALA A 184 -41.28 2.80 6.95
N ALA A 185 -41.32 1.82 7.86
CA ALA A 185 -42.07 1.94 9.11
C ALA A 185 -41.48 3.01 10.03
N LEU A 186 -40.15 3.02 10.18
CA LEU A 186 -39.44 4.00 11.03
C LEU A 186 -39.70 5.44 10.57
N LEU A 187 -39.76 5.70 9.27
CA LEU A 187 -40.10 7.01 8.72
C LEU A 187 -41.50 7.51 9.12
N ARG A 188 -42.46 6.61 9.36
CA ARG A 188 -43.84 6.98 9.72
C ARG A 188 -43.96 7.41 11.19
N LEU A 189 -43.00 7.05 12.03
CA LEU A 189 -42.96 7.44 13.44
C LEU A 189 -42.54 8.92 13.59
N ALA A 190 -43.00 9.56 14.68
CA ALA A 190 -42.53 10.88 15.05
C ALA A 190 -41.04 10.84 15.45
N PRO A 191 -40.28 11.94 15.34
CA PRO A 191 -38.83 11.93 15.60
C PRO A 191 -38.41 11.35 16.96
N ALA A 192 -39.16 11.63 18.03
CA ALA A 192 -38.89 11.07 19.36
C ALA A 192 -39.16 9.56 19.41
N GLU A 193 -40.24 9.10 18.80
CA GLU A 193 -40.61 7.68 18.72
C GLU A 193 -39.57 6.87 17.92
N ARG A 194 -38.95 7.46 16.89
CA ARG A 194 -37.86 6.83 16.13
C ARG A 194 -36.65 6.54 17.02
N GLN A 195 -36.27 7.48 17.87
CA GLN A 195 -35.14 7.30 18.79
C GLN A 195 -35.43 6.21 19.82
N THR A 196 -36.65 6.19 20.39
CA THR A 196 -37.08 5.14 21.30
C THR A 196 -37.06 3.78 20.61
N HIS A 197 -37.63 3.67 19.41
CA HIS A 197 -37.65 2.41 18.66
C HIS A 197 -36.23 1.89 18.37
N LEU A 198 -35.31 2.77 17.96
CA LEU A 198 -33.92 2.34 17.74
C LEU A 198 -33.20 1.95 19.02
N ALA A 199 -33.45 2.65 20.13
CA ALA A 199 -32.90 2.26 21.42
C ALA A 199 -33.39 0.85 21.84
N GLU A 200 -34.66 0.54 21.60
CA GLU A 200 -35.22 -0.80 21.83
C GLU A 200 -34.55 -1.87 20.95
N VAL A 201 -34.40 -1.60 19.65
CA VAL A 201 -33.73 -2.52 18.71
C VAL A 201 -32.27 -2.74 19.12
N MET A 202 -31.53 -1.69 19.47
CA MET A 202 -30.15 -1.80 19.94
C MET A 202 -30.06 -2.60 21.25
N ALA A 203 -30.97 -2.39 22.20
CA ALA A 203 -31.02 -3.15 23.44
C ALA A 203 -31.32 -4.64 23.21
N GLN A 204 -32.14 -4.99 22.22
CA GLN A 204 -32.39 -6.38 21.82
C GLN A 204 -31.11 -7.03 21.27
N VAL A 205 -30.37 -6.31 20.43
CA VAL A 205 -29.09 -6.77 19.87
C VAL A 205 -28.05 -6.98 20.98
N ASP A 206 -27.91 -6.02 21.89
CA ASP A 206 -26.98 -6.14 23.02
C ASP A 206 -27.34 -7.32 23.94
N ALA A 207 -28.64 -7.57 24.18
CA ALA A 207 -29.10 -8.71 24.96
C ALA A 207 -28.78 -10.05 24.28
N GLU A 208 -28.92 -10.11 22.95
CA GLU A 208 -28.56 -11.30 22.18
C GLU A 208 -27.06 -11.56 22.19
N ASP A 209 -26.24 -10.52 21.99
CA ASP A 209 -24.78 -10.62 22.05
C ASP A 209 -24.31 -11.15 23.41
N LEU A 210 -24.90 -10.66 24.51
CA LEU A 210 -24.64 -11.16 25.87
C LEU A 210 -25.06 -12.61 26.05
N ARG A 211 -26.21 -13.02 25.49
CA ARG A 211 -26.70 -14.40 25.56
C ARG A 211 -25.72 -15.36 24.89
N VAL A 212 -25.22 -15.01 23.70
CA VAL A 212 -24.28 -15.85 22.96
C VAL A 212 -22.89 -15.85 23.61
N ALA A 213 -22.40 -14.71 24.09
CA ALA A 213 -21.14 -14.64 24.84
C ALA A 213 -21.17 -15.52 26.11
N GLY A 214 -22.32 -15.59 26.79
CA GLY A 214 -22.53 -16.46 27.95
C GLY A 214 -22.45 -17.96 27.63
N THR A 215 -22.78 -18.37 26.40
CA THR A 215 -22.68 -19.77 25.96
C THR A 215 -21.29 -20.18 25.48
N LEU A 216 -20.47 -19.21 25.06
CA LEU A 216 -19.14 -19.46 24.47
C LEU A 216 -17.99 -19.49 25.50
N ARG A 217 -18.25 -19.19 26.78
CA ARG A 217 -17.19 -19.10 27.81
C ARG A 217 -16.47 -20.46 27.94
N PRO A 218 -15.20 -20.59 27.50
CA PRO A 218 -14.43 -21.81 27.74
C PRO A 218 -14.15 -21.89 29.24
N GLN A 219 -14.14 -23.10 29.81
CA GLN A 219 -13.54 -23.28 31.13
C GLN A 219 -12.10 -22.78 31.07
N PRO A 220 -11.60 -22.04 32.08
CA PRO A 220 -10.22 -21.59 32.08
C PRO A 220 -9.31 -22.82 32.02
N GLN A 221 -8.65 -23.04 30.89
CA GLN A 221 -7.49 -23.91 30.86
C GLN A 221 -6.40 -23.19 31.64
N GLU A 222 -6.05 -23.75 32.80
CA GLU A 222 -4.82 -23.42 33.51
C GLU A 222 -3.66 -23.53 32.52
N ALA A 223 -3.05 -22.38 32.20
CA ALA A 223 -1.91 -22.34 31.32
C ALA A 223 -0.77 -23.18 31.94
N GLU A 224 -0.38 -24.26 31.27
CA GLU A 224 0.88 -24.92 31.57
C GLU A 224 2.03 -23.92 31.33
N PRO A 225 3.04 -23.87 32.22
CA PRO A 225 4.14 -22.93 32.09
C PRO A 225 5.00 -23.33 30.89
N VAL A 226 4.88 -22.57 29.80
CA VAL A 226 5.73 -22.69 28.62
C VAL A 226 7.17 -22.36 29.03
N ALA A 227 8.04 -23.38 28.94
CA ALA A 227 9.47 -23.21 29.15
C ALA A 227 10.06 -22.22 28.12
N PRO A 228 10.98 -21.32 28.53
CA PRO A 228 11.55 -20.33 27.64
C PRO A 228 12.29 -20.97 26.46
N ASN A 229 11.92 -20.56 25.26
CA ASN A 229 12.53 -20.98 24.00
C ASN A 229 13.99 -20.51 23.90
N PRO A 230 15.00 -21.41 23.86
CA PRO A 230 16.42 -21.03 23.81
C PRO A 230 16.88 -20.48 22.45
N ALA A 231 16.02 -20.40 21.43
CA ALA A 231 16.38 -19.90 20.10
C ALA A 231 16.26 -18.37 19.92
N ALA A 232 15.75 -17.63 20.91
CA ALA A 232 15.64 -16.16 20.86
C ALA A 232 16.92 -15.40 21.31
N ALA A 233 17.99 -16.11 21.67
CA ALA A 233 19.18 -15.51 22.30
C ALA A 233 20.30 -15.08 21.33
N GLN A 234 20.05 -15.01 20.03
CA GLN A 234 21.07 -14.60 19.04
C GLN A 234 20.50 -13.63 17.99
N LEU A 235 19.99 -12.50 18.46
CA LEU A 235 20.02 -11.28 17.65
C LEU A 235 21.38 -10.60 17.93
N PRO A 236 22.12 -10.13 16.92
CA PRO A 236 23.26 -9.26 17.14
C PRO A 236 22.77 -8.02 17.90
N ASP A 237 23.51 -7.66 18.96
CA ASP A 237 23.27 -6.44 19.73
C ASP A 237 23.04 -5.27 18.75
N PRO A 238 21.94 -4.51 18.88
CA PRO A 238 21.78 -3.29 18.10
C PRO A 238 23.01 -2.42 18.35
N GLU A 239 23.63 -1.94 17.26
CA GLU A 239 24.67 -0.91 17.36
C GLU A 239 24.22 0.15 18.36
N PRO A 240 25.09 0.60 19.28
CA PRO A 240 24.70 1.48 20.36
C PRO A 240 24.01 2.69 19.74
N GLU A 241 22.71 2.82 19.98
CA GLU A 241 21.95 4.03 19.70
C GLU A 241 22.83 5.19 20.17
N GLN A 242 23.23 6.04 19.21
CA GLN A 242 23.92 7.27 19.51
C GLN A 242 22.98 8.10 20.37
N ARG A 243 23.09 7.92 21.70
CA ARG A 243 22.40 8.74 22.69
C ARG A 243 22.69 10.18 22.31
N GLU A 244 21.65 10.90 21.92
CA GLU A 244 21.77 12.33 21.69
C GLU A 244 22.48 12.92 22.92
N PRO A 245 23.59 13.67 22.74
CA PRO A 245 24.29 14.23 23.87
C PRO A 245 23.30 15.06 24.68
N PRO A 246 23.26 14.90 26.02
CA PRO A 246 22.29 15.58 26.86
C PRO A 246 22.37 17.07 26.57
N VAL A 247 21.22 17.66 26.19
CA VAL A 247 21.12 19.08 25.88
C VAL A 247 21.69 19.85 27.07
N PRO A 248 22.83 20.55 26.91
CA PRO A 248 23.51 21.10 28.07
C PRO A 248 22.61 22.14 28.74
N GLY A 249 22.44 22.02 30.06
CA GLY A 249 21.39 22.69 30.85
C GLY A 249 21.40 24.22 30.87
N TRP A 250 22.28 24.87 30.09
CA TRP A 250 22.21 26.30 29.81
C TRP A 250 21.11 26.63 28.78
N ARG A 251 20.72 25.70 27.89
CA ARG A 251 19.67 25.91 26.88
C ARG A 251 18.27 26.15 27.45
N THR A 252 18.01 25.72 28.69
CA THR A 252 16.72 25.91 29.37
C THR A 252 16.69 27.11 30.30
N ARG A 253 17.80 27.86 30.44
CA ARG A 253 17.87 29.02 31.33
C ARG A 253 17.50 30.30 30.56
N PRO A 254 16.62 31.17 31.11
CA PRO A 254 16.32 32.47 30.51
C PRO A 254 17.59 33.30 30.29
N HIS A 255 17.67 34.05 29.20
CA HIS A 255 18.74 35.02 28.95
C HIS A 255 18.93 35.95 30.16
N GLY A 256 20.19 36.23 30.53
CA GLY A 256 20.54 37.00 31.73
C GLY A 256 20.90 36.17 32.97
N MET A 257 20.59 34.87 33.03
CA MET A 257 20.83 34.02 34.21
C MET A 257 22.15 33.24 34.20
N ILE A 258 22.95 33.36 33.14
CA ILE A 258 24.30 32.77 33.09
C ILE A 258 25.26 33.69 33.83
N ARG A 259 26.06 33.16 34.75
CA ARG A 259 27.07 33.95 35.46
C ARG A 259 28.15 34.39 34.46
N THR A 260 28.67 35.60 34.62
CA THR A 260 29.69 36.16 33.71
C THR A 260 30.91 35.27 33.56
N ALA A 261 31.32 34.58 34.64
CA ALA A 261 32.41 33.60 34.61
C ALA A 261 32.13 32.35 33.75
N ASP A 262 30.86 31.99 33.55
CA ASP A 262 30.45 30.76 32.83
C ASP A 262 30.20 31.01 31.33
N LEU A 263 30.09 32.28 30.91
CA LEU A 263 29.79 32.69 29.53
C LEU A 263 30.79 32.16 28.48
N PRO A 264 32.12 32.22 28.69
CA PRO A 264 33.09 31.66 27.73
C PRO A 264 32.90 30.16 27.51
N THR A 265 32.62 29.42 28.59
CA THR A 265 32.38 27.97 28.55
C THR A 265 31.06 27.65 27.83
N ALA A 266 30.00 28.43 28.08
CA ALA A 266 28.72 28.29 27.42
C ALA A 266 28.81 28.57 25.90
N ILE A 267 29.53 29.63 25.49
CA ILE A 267 29.77 29.95 24.07
C ILE A 267 30.53 28.81 23.39
N ALA A 268 31.63 28.33 24.00
CA ALA A 268 32.41 27.23 23.43
C ALA A 268 31.61 25.91 23.34
N ALA A 269 30.70 25.66 24.28
CA ALA A 269 29.79 24.51 24.23
C ALA A 269 28.75 24.64 23.11
N ALA A 270 28.17 25.84 22.94
CA ALA A 270 27.23 26.12 21.85
C ALA A 270 27.88 25.98 20.47
N ASP A 271 29.11 26.47 20.30
CA ASP A 271 29.88 26.34 19.05
C ASP A 271 30.20 24.88 18.71
N ARG A 272 30.61 24.07 19.70
CA ARG A 272 30.84 22.63 19.49
C ARG A 272 29.54 21.91 19.11
N ALA A 273 28.43 22.23 19.75
CA ALA A 273 27.14 21.64 19.43
C ALA A 273 26.69 22.01 18.00
N ALA A 274 26.85 23.28 17.60
CA ALA A 274 26.55 23.73 16.24
C ALA A 274 27.39 22.99 15.19
N ALA A 275 28.71 22.86 15.43
CA ALA A 275 29.62 22.15 14.52
C ALA A 275 29.30 20.65 14.41
N GLN A 276 28.92 20.00 15.51
CA GLN A 276 28.50 18.59 15.53
C GLN A 276 27.20 18.36 14.75
N LEU A 277 26.21 19.23 14.95
CA LEU A 277 24.94 19.16 14.21
C LEU A 277 25.15 19.40 12.72
N GLU A 278 25.98 20.37 12.34
CA GLU A 278 26.30 20.62 10.93
C GLU A 278 27.03 19.45 10.27
N ALA A 279 28.00 18.83 10.97
CA ALA A 279 28.66 17.62 10.49
C ALA A 279 27.67 16.44 10.33
N GLY A 280 26.75 16.27 11.28
CA GLY A 280 25.67 15.27 11.20
C GLY A 280 24.76 15.48 10.00
N ALA A 281 24.32 16.72 9.74
CA ALA A 281 23.51 17.05 8.58
C ALA A 281 24.24 16.74 7.26
N ARG A 282 25.53 17.09 7.14
CA ARG A 282 26.34 16.79 5.95
C ARG A 282 26.50 15.29 5.70
N ASN A 283 26.71 14.50 6.76
CA ASN A 283 26.85 13.04 6.63
C ASN A 283 25.56 12.39 6.13
N ARG A 284 24.39 12.77 6.70
CA ARG A 284 23.10 12.24 6.25
C ARG A 284 22.76 12.66 4.81
N ALA A 285 23.08 13.89 4.42
CA ALA A 285 22.93 14.34 3.04
C ALA A 285 23.86 13.60 2.06
N ALA A 286 25.02 13.13 2.50
CA ALA A 286 25.90 12.28 1.70
C ALA A 286 25.37 10.84 1.60
N GLU A 287 24.79 10.32 2.68
CA GLU A 287 24.14 9.01 2.72
C GLU A 287 22.90 8.94 1.80
N ALA A 288 22.02 9.94 1.85
CA ALA A 288 20.87 10.06 0.95
C ALA A 288 21.31 10.02 -0.52
N ARG A 289 22.39 10.75 -0.88
CA ARG A 289 22.96 10.72 -2.24
C ARG A 289 23.51 9.35 -2.63
N ARG A 290 24.19 8.64 -1.72
CA ARG A 290 24.66 7.27 -1.99
C ARG A 290 23.52 6.28 -2.18
N LEU A 291 22.45 6.40 -1.38
CA LEU A 291 21.22 5.63 -1.55
C LEU A 291 20.59 5.91 -2.91
N HIS A 292 20.40 7.18 -3.27
CA HIS A 292 19.88 7.58 -4.57
C HIS A 292 20.70 7.02 -5.74
N GLU A 293 22.04 7.13 -5.67
CA GLU A 293 22.92 6.54 -6.69
C GLU A 293 22.87 5.00 -6.71
N THR A 294 22.65 4.35 -5.58
CA THR A 294 22.54 2.89 -5.47
C THR A 294 21.21 2.40 -6.01
N VAL A 295 20.13 3.13 -5.80
CA VAL A 295 18.81 2.89 -6.41
C VAL A 295 18.89 3.07 -7.92
N GLN A 296 19.52 4.14 -8.40
CA GLN A 296 19.73 4.36 -9.84
C GLN A 296 20.63 3.29 -10.49
N ARG A 297 21.66 2.80 -9.78
CA ARG A 297 22.53 1.71 -10.26
C ARG A 297 21.94 0.32 -10.01
N GLY A 298 20.92 0.23 -9.16
CA GLY A 298 20.39 -0.97 -8.52
C GLY A 298 19.07 -1.44 -9.11
N GLN A 299 18.95 -1.48 -10.44
CA GLN A 299 18.17 -2.54 -11.06
C GLN A 299 18.84 -3.87 -10.66
N GLY A 300 18.41 -4.43 -9.52
CA GLY A 300 19.04 -5.57 -8.88
C GLY A 300 19.07 -6.82 -9.78
N PRO A 301 19.77 -7.89 -9.36
CA PRO A 301 19.75 -9.17 -10.08
C PRO A 301 18.33 -9.69 -10.34
N ALA A 302 17.37 -9.40 -9.46
CA ALA A 302 15.95 -9.72 -9.65
C ALA A 302 15.31 -8.94 -10.82
N THR A 303 15.54 -7.62 -10.88
CA THR A 303 15.09 -6.74 -11.97
C THR A 303 15.71 -7.18 -13.30
N ARG A 304 17.02 -7.48 -13.34
CA ARG A 304 17.66 -8.00 -14.56
C ARG A 304 17.11 -9.36 -14.99
N ALA A 305 16.83 -10.26 -14.06
CA ALA A 305 16.25 -11.58 -14.36
C ALA A 305 14.83 -11.45 -14.93
N LEU A 306 14.02 -10.55 -14.37
CA LEU A 306 12.68 -10.25 -14.86
C LEU A 306 12.71 -9.56 -16.24
N GLU A 307 13.65 -8.63 -16.49
CA GLU A 307 13.87 -8.01 -17.81
C GLU A 307 14.25 -9.07 -18.86
N GLN A 308 15.17 -9.98 -18.52
CA GLN A 308 15.56 -11.09 -19.39
C GLN A 308 14.38 -12.03 -19.66
N ARG A 309 13.57 -12.33 -18.65
CA ARG A 309 12.36 -13.17 -18.81
C ARG A 309 11.31 -12.48 -19.69
N ARG A 310 11.09 -11.17 -19.51
CA ARG A 310 10.22 -10.37 -20.37
C ARG A 310 10.68 -10.41 -21.82
N ALA A 311 11.97 -10.17 -22.08
CA ALA A 311 12.53 -10.23 -23.44
C ALA A 311 12.34 -11.60 -24.10
N ALA A 312 12.55 -12.69 -23.33
CA ALA A 312 12.32 -14.05 -23.81
C ALA A 312 10.85 -14.31 -24.16
N LEU A 313 9.92 -13.83 -23.33
CA LEU A 313 8.47 -13.97 -23.59
C LEU A 313 8.01 -13.13 -24.78
N THR A 314 8.48 -11.89 -24.91
CA THR A 314 8.21 -11.06 -26.10
C THR A 314 8.62 -11.79 -27.38
N THR A 315 9.80 -12.41 -27.38
CA THR A 315 10.29 -13.19 -28.53
C THR A 315 9.36 -14.35 -28.88
N ARG A 316 8.77 -15.02 -27.88
CA ARG A 316 7.82 -16.13 -28.10
C ARG A 316 6.49 -15.63 -28.65
N VAL A 317 5.99 -14.49 -28.17
CA VAL A 317 4.76 -13.87 -28.68
C VAL A 317 4.93 -13.43 -30.14
N ASP A 318 6.06 -12.79 -30.47
CA ASP A 318 6.37 -12.38 -31.84
C ASP A 318 6.49 -13.58 -32.78
N ALA A 319 7.12 -14.66 -32.32
CA ALA A 319 7.19 -15.92 -33.07
C ALA A 319 5.79 -16.49 -33.35
N ALA A 320 4.89 -16.48 -32.37
CA ALA A 320 3.52 -16.94 -32.57
C ALA A 320 2.75 -16.11 -33.60
N ALA A 321 2.88 -14.78 -33.56
CA ALA A 321 2.28 -13.90 -34.55
C ALA A 321 2.81 -14.21 -35.97
N ALA A 322 4.10 -14.47 -36.10
CA ALA A 322 4.72 -14.90 -37.36
C ALA A 322 4.21 -16.27 -37.84
N ALA A 323 3.96 -17.22 -36.93
CA ALA A 323 3.37 -18.52 -37.26
C ALA A 323 1.97 -18.36 -37.86
N THR A 324 1.11 -17.53 -37.26
CA THR A 324 -0.23 -17.24 -37.77
C THR A 324 -0.19 -16.61 -39.16
N ALA A 325 0.63 -15.57 -39.35
CA ALA A 325 0.79 -14.93 -40.66
C ALA A 325 1.30 -15.92 -41.74
N ALA A 326 2.19 -16.86 -41.36
CA ALA A 326 2.65 -17.89 -42.28
C ALA A 326 1.53 -18.88 -42.65
N ARG A 327 0.66 -19.27 -41.72
CA ARG A 327 -0.51 -20.14 -42.02
C ARG A 327 -1.52 -19.46 -42.92
N ASP A 328 -1.80 -18.17 -42.70
CA ASP A 328 -2.72 -17.40 -43.54
C ASP A 328 -2.21 -17.33 -44.98
N ALA A 329 -0.91 -17.05 -45.16
CA ALA A 329 -0.28 -17.09 -46.48
C ALA A 329 -0.33 -18.49 -47.12
N ALA A 330 -0.17 -19.58 -46.35
CA ALA A 330 -0.36 -20.93 -46.87
C ALA A 330 -1.80 -21.17 -47.36
N ALA A 331 -2.80 -20.72 -46.59
CA ALA A 331 -4.21 -20.85 -46.93
C ALA A 331 -4.56 -20.10 -48.23
N GLU A 332 -4.01 -18.90 -48.43
CA GLU A 332 -4.15 -18.14 -49.67
C GLU A 332 -3.56 -18.90 -50.87
N GLN A 333 -2.36 -19.46 -50.73
CA GLN A 333 -1.72 -20.25 -51.79
C GLN A 333 -2.50 -21.53 -52.12
N TYR A 334 -3.08 -22.20 -51.12
CA TYR A 334 -3.99 -23.32 -51.38
C TYR A 334 -5.28 -22.87 -52.09
N ALA A 335 -5.81 -21.69 -51.77
CA ALA A 335 -6.96 -21.14 -52.49
C ALA A 335 -6.64 -20.87 -53.97
N LEU A 336 -5.48 -20.26 -54.26
CA LEU A 336 -5.00 -20.06 -55.63
C LEU A 336 -4.82 -21.38 -56.39
N SER A 337 -4.27 -22.41 -55.74
CA SER A 337 -4.14 -23.74 -56.34
C SER A 337 -5.50 -24.35 -56.67
N ARG A 338 -6.47 -24.27 -55.76
CA ARG A 338 -7.86 -24.74 -55.99
C ARG A 338 -8.52 -24.02 -57.16
N GLN A 339 -8.38 -22.70 -57.24
CA GLN A 339 -8.91 -21.91 -58.35
C GLN A 339 -8.29 -22.35 -59.69
N ALA A 340 -6.97 -22.52 -59.75
CA ALA A 340 -6.30 -22.98 -60.97
C ALA A 340 -6.78 -24.36 -61.42
N TRP A 341 -7.07 -25.28 -60.49
CA TRP A 341 -7.69 -26.57 -60.82
C TRP A 341 -9.13 -26.45 -61.31
N GLN A 342 -9.94 -25.59 -60.70
CA GLN A 342 -11.30 -25.30 -61.18
C GLN A 342 -11.27 -24.72 -62.60
N ASP A 343 -10.36 -23.79 -62.89
CA ASP A 343 -10.17 -23.22 -64.23
C ASP A 343 -9.76 -24.30 -65.26
N ILE A 344 -8.89 -25.25 -64.87
CA ILE A 344 -8.54 -26.39 -65.74
C ILE A 344 -9.77 -27.25 -66.05
N HIS A 345 -10.63 -27.52 -65.05
CA HIS A 345 -11.86 -28.28 -65.23
C HIS A 345 -12.86 -27.54 -66.13
N GLN A 346 -13.04 -26.23 -65.94
CA GLN A 346 -13.88 -25.40 -66.79
C GLN A 346 -13.36 -25.33 -68.24
N LEU A 347 -12.04 -25.36 -68.45
CA LEU A 347 -11.46 -25.47 -69.79
C LEU A 347 -11.65 -26.86 -70.41
N ALA A 348 -11.99 -27.89 -69.62
CA ALA A 348 -12.22 -29.26 -70.09
C ALA A 348 -13.63 -29.46 -70.67
N GLU A 349 -14.64 -28.83 -70.09
CA GLU A 349 -16.04 -28.97 -70.51
C GLU A 349 -16.31 -28.52 -71.96
N PRO A 350 -15.94 -27.30 -72.41
CA PRO A 350 -16.20 -26.86 -73.79
C PRO A 350 -15.41 -27.66 -74.83
N ALA A 351 -14.20 -28.09 -74.47
CA ALA A 351 -13.35 -28.91 -75.36
C ALA A 351 -13.88 -30.34 -75.53
N GLN A 352 -14.74 -30.82 -74.62
CA GLN A 352 -15.46 -32.08 -74.76
C GLN A 352 -16.79 -31.92 -75.52
N GLN A 353 -17.38 -30.72 -75.54
CA GLN A 353 -18.73 -30.52 -76.05
C GLN A 353 -18.83 -30.20 -77.55
N ASP A 354 -17.86 -29.54 -78.21
CA ASP A 354 -17.80 -29.52 -79.68
C ASP A 354 -16.47 -28.99 -80.24
N ALA A 355 -15.89 -29.68 -81.23
CA ALA A 355 -14.70 -29.20 -81.96
C ALA A 355 -15.03 -28.00 -82.88
N HIS A 356 -16.31 -27.75 -83.14
CA HIS A 356 -16.80 -26.61 -83.92
C HIS A 356 -16.75 -25.29 -83.13
N THR A 357 -17.19 -25.28 -81.87
CA THR A 357 -17.21 -24.07 -81.02
C THR A 357 -15.82 -23.55 -80.70
N LEU A 358 -14.85 -24.45 -80.53
CA LEU A 358 -13.43 -24.06 -80.34
C LEU A 358 -12.85 -23.39 -81.60
N ARG A 359 -13.30 -23.81 -82.79
CA ARG A 359 -12.88 -23.21 -84.06
C ARG A 359 -13.50 -21.82 -84.28
N GLU A 360 -14.76 -21.62 -83.90
CA GLU A 360 -15.44 -20.32 -83.97
C GLU A 360 -14.89 -19.29 -82.97
N ALA A 361 -14.42 -19.74 -81.80
CA ALA A 361 -13.76 -18.89 -80.82
C ALA A 361 -12.31 -18.51 -81.18
N GLY A 362 -11.80 -19.01 -82.32
CA GLY A 362 -10.45 -18.71 -82.81
C GLY A 362 -9.32 -19.23 -81.92
N THR A 363 -9.59 -20.14 -80.99
CA THR A 363 -8.59 -20.66 -80.04
C THR A 363 -8.09 -22.01 -80.51
N SER A 364 -6.80 -22.13 -80.79
CA SER A 364 -6.25 -23.39 -81.31
C SER A 364 -6.18 -24.47 -80.20
N PRO A 365 -6.27 -25.77 -80.55
CA PRO A 365 -6.05 -26.85 -79.58
C PRO A 365 -4.70 -26.75 -78.85
N GLU A 366 -3.67 -26.24 -79.53
CA GLU A 366 -2.34 -26.01 -78.95
C GLU A 366 -2.36 -24.89 -77.91
N GLU A 367 -3.10 -23.81 -78.15
CA GLU A 367 -3.27 -22.71 -77.18
C GLU A 367 -4.02 -23.17 -75.92
N ILE A 368 -5.03 -24.01 -76.08
CA ILE A 368 -5.76 -24.62 -74.96
C ILE A 368 -4.85 -25.55 -74.17
N ALA A 369 -4.06 -26.39 -74.84
CA ALA A 369 -3.09 -27.27 -74.20
C ALA A 369 -2.01 -26.47 -73.44
N ALA A 370 -1.47 -25.42 -74.06
CA ALA A 370 -0.50 -24.52 -73.44
C ALA A 370 -1.09 -23.78 -72.24
N ARG A 371 -2.34 -23.30 -72.32
CA ARG A 371 -3.04 -22.67 -71.20
C ARG A 371 -3.27 -23.64 -70.04
N ARG A 372 -3.74 -24.87 -70.31
CA ARG A 372 -3.87 -25.91 -69.28
C ARG A 372 -2.55 -26.24 -68.62
N GLN A 373 -1.47 -26.31 -69.39
CA GLN A 373 -0.14 -26.57 -68.85
C GLN A 373 0.32 -25.44 -67.93
N ARG A 374 0.17 -24.17 -68.35
CA ARG A 374 0.47 -23.00 -67.50
C ARG A 374 -0.33 -23.02 -66.19
N LEU A 375 -1.62 -23.37 -66.24
CA LEU A 375 -2.47 -23.47 -65.04
C LEU A 375 -2.02 -24.62 -64.11
N ARG A 376 -1.61 -25.78 -64.67
CA ARG A 376 -1.06 -26.89 -63.86
C ARG A 376 0.23 -26.49 -63.18
N ASP A 377 1.12 -25.81 -63.89
CA ASP A 377 2.39 -25.35 -63.34
C ASP A 377 2.16 -24.27 -62.27
N ALA A 378 1.20 -23.35 -62.49
CA ALA A 378 0.77 -22.39 -61.47
C ALA A 378 0.19 -23.09 -60.22
N ALA A 379 -0.68 -24.09 -60.39
CA ALA A 379 -1.25 -24.84 -59.28
C ALA A 379 -0.19 -25.60 -58.45
N ARG A 380 0.81 -26.20 -59.13
CA ARG A 380 1.95 -26.88 -58.49
C ARG A 380 2.85 -25.89 -57.74
N ASN A 381 3.14 -24.75 -58.34
CA ASN A 381 3.94 -23.71 -57.71
C ASN A 381 3.25 -23.16 -56.45
N ALA A 382 1.94 -22.91 -56.52
CA ALA A 382 1.15 -22.48 -55.37
C ALA A 382 1.16 -23.51 -54.23
N VAL A 383 1.02 -24.82 -54.54
CA VAL A 383 1.16 -25.88 -53.51
C VAL A 383 2.56 -25.91 -52.90
N ALA A 384 3.61 -25.80 -53.72
CA ALA A 384 4.98 -25.78 -53.21
C ALA A 384 5.25 -24.56 -52.32
N GLU A 385 4.64 -23.42 -52.63
CA GLU A 385 4.71 -22.21 -51.83
C GLU A 385 3.95 -22.34 -50.51
N ALA A 386 2.73 -22.89 -50.55
CA ALA A 386 1.95 -23.21 -49.35
C ALA A 386 2.76 -24.10 -48.39
N GLN A 387 3.40 -25.16 -48.89
CA GLN A 387 4.27 -26.04 -48.08
C GLN A 387 5.52 -25.34 -47.51
N ARG A 388 6.03 -24.29 -48.17
CA ARG A 388 7.11 -23.45 -47.59
C ARG A 388 6.58 -22.57 -46.47
N HIS A 389 5.35 -22.09 -46.59
CA HIS A 389 4.68 -21.31 -45.55
C HIS A 389 4.29 -22.18 -44.34
N GLU A 390 3.80 -23.40 -44.55
CA GLU A 390 3.53 -24.36 -43.47
C GLU A 390 4.78 -24.74 -42.69
N ARG A 391 5.92 -24.98 -43.37
CA ARG A 391 7.20 -25.23 -42.69
C ARG A 391 7.65 -24.03 -41.84
N ARG A 392 7.56 -22.81 -42.38
CA ARG A 392 7.83 -21.59 -41.61
C ARG A 392 6.91 -21.46 -40.39
N ALA A 393 5.63 -21.78 -40.55
CA ALA A 393 4.68 -21.78 -39.43
C ALA A 393 5.09 -22.79 -38.35
N ALA A 394 5.48 -24.00 -38.73
CA ALA A 394 5.96 -25.02 -37.79
C ALA A 394 7.24 -24.60 -37.06
N ASP A 395 8.21 -24.00 -37.76
CA ASP A 395 9.44 -23.47 -37.14
C ASP A 395 9.11 -22.37 -36.11
N HIS A 396 8.17 -21.48 -36.45
CA HIS A 396 7.70 -20.41 -35.57
C HIS A 396 6.89 -20.93 -34.37
N ASP A 397 6.05 -21.96 -34.56
CA ASP A 397 5.36 -22.63 -33.45
C ASP A 397 6.34 -23.27 -32.48
N GLN A 398 7.39 -23.91 -32.99
CA GLN A 398 8.42 -24.52 -32.15
C GLN A 398 9.13 -23.45 -31.29
N LEU A 399 9.40 -22.27 -31.85
CA LEU A 399 9.94 -21.12 -31.11
C LEU A 399 8.95 -20.55 -30.09
N ALA A 400 7.64 -20.56 -30.39
CA ALA A 400 6.60 -20.12 -29.47
C ALA A 400 6.36 -21.11 -28.30
N GLY A 401 6.84 -22.35 -28.44
CA GLY A 401 6.62 -23.44 -27.47
C GLY A 401 5.39 -24.28 -27.78
N GLY A 402 5.00 -24.39 -29.06
CA GLY A 402 3.85 -25.13 -29.56
C GLY A 402 2.67 -24.24 -29.96
N ILE A 403 1.63 -24.86 -30.52
CA ILE A 403 0.40 -24.19 -31.00
C ILE A 403 -0.28 -23.41 -29.86
N ASP A 404 -0.34 -24.00 -28.67
CA ASP A 404 -0.91 -23.39 -27.47
C ASP A 404 0.10 -22.53 -26.68
N GLY A 405 1.38 -22.63 -27.03
CA GLY A 405 2.48 -21.94 -26.33
C GLY A 405 2.39 -20.42 -26.42
N SER A 406 1.69 -19.91 -27.43
CA SER A 406 1.50 -18.48 -27.70
C SER A 406 0.55 -17.81 -26.71
N ALA A 407 -0.62 -18.40 -26.47
CA ALA A 407 -1.61 -17.90 -25.51
C ALA A 407 -1.06 -17.96 -24.09
N ALA A 408 -0.36 -19.05 -23.74
CA ALA A 408 0.32 -19.19 -22.47
C ALA A 408 1.44 -18.15 -22.29
N ALA A 409 2.29 -17.93 -23.31
CA ALA A 409 3.36 -16.93 -23.26
C ALA A 409 2.82 -15.50 -23.20
N ALA A 410 1.71 -15.20 -23.88
CA ALA A 410 1.06 -13.89 -23.83
C ALA A 410 0.45 -13.61 -22.45
N ALA A 411 -0.26 -14.59 -21.86
CA ALA A 411 -0.80 -14.46 -20.51
C ALA A 411 0.33 -14.33 -19.46
N GLU A 412 1.42 -15.10 -19.60
CA GLU A 412 2.59 -14.98 -18.73
C GLU A 412 3.28 -13.63 -18.88
N LEU A 413 3.37 -13.09 -20.10
CA LEU A 413 3.95 -11.77 -20.36
C LEU A 413 3.11 -10.64 -19.75
N GLU A 414 1.79 -10.76 -19.84
CA GLU A 414 0.86 -9.80 -19.24
C GLU A 414 0.97 -9.79 -17.70
N ASP A 415 0.92 -10.96 -17.07
CA ASP A 415 1.11 -11.12 -15.62
C ASP A 415 2.49 -10.62 -15.17
N LEU A 416 3.57 -10.96 -15.90
CA LEU A 416 4.91 -10.46 -15.58
C LEU A 416 5.04 -8.94 -15.75
N THR A 417 4.38 -8.36 -16.75
CA THR A 417 4.37 -6.91 -16.94
C THR A 417 3.64 -6.22 -15.80
N GLN A 418 2.48 -6.73 -15.39
CA GLN A 418 1.75 -6.19 -14.24
C GLN A 418 2.56 -6.32 -12.94
N ARG A 419 3.19 -7.47 -12.69
CA ARG A 419 4.07 -7.67 -11.52
C ARG A 419 5.30 -6.76 -11.58
N TRP A 420 5.88 -6.55 -12.76
CA TRP A 420 7.00 -5.65 -12.94
C TRP A 420 6.63 -4.22 -12.61
N ASP A 421 5.53 -3.73 -13.17
CA ASP A 421 5.07 -2.36 -12.95
C ASP A 421 4.76 -2.15 -11.46
N HIS A 422 4.07 -3.10 -10.84
CA HIS A 422 3.81 -3.09 -9.40
C HIS A 422 5.10 -3.09 -8.56
N HIS A 423 6.04 -4.00 -8.82
CA HIS A 423 7.31 -4.04 -8.08
C HIS A 423 8.19 -2.81 -8.32
N THR A 424 8.15 -2.24 -9.52
CA THR A 424 8.91 -1.02 -9.86
C THR A 424 8.31 0.18 -9.16
N ASP A 425 6.98 0.29 -9.12
CA ASP A 425 6.29 1.35 -8.39
C ASP A 425 6.49 1.21 -6.87
N ASP A 426 6.42 0.00 -6.32
CA ASP A 426 6.67 -0.26 -4.91
C ASP A 426 8.12 0.02 -4.51
N ALA A 427 9.09 -0.36 -5.34
CA ALA A 427 10.50 -0.04 -5.12
C ALA A 427 10.70 1.48 -5.18
N ARG A 428 10.13 2.14 -6.20
CA ARG A 428 10.20 3.59 -6.35
C ARG A 428 9.56 4.33 -5.17
N GLN A 429 8.42 3.86 -4.68
CA GLN A 429 7.75 4.46 -3.52
C GLN A 429 8.55 4.26 -2.23
N ARG A 430 9.14 3.08 -2.02
CA ARG A 430 10.01 2.81 -0.86
C ARG A 430 11.26 3.67 -0.90
N ASP A 431 11.90 3.77 -2.05
CA ASP A 431 13.13 4.53 -2.23
C ASP A 431 12.89 6.04 -2.14
N LEU A 432 11.80 6.56 -2.75
CA LEU A 432 11.38 7.96 -2.60
C LEU A 432 10.99 8.29 -1.15
N GLY A 433 10.35 7.34 -0.44
CA GLY A 433 10.03 7.49 0.98
C GLY A 433 11.27 7.61 1.86
N ALA A 434 12.22 6.68 1.70
CA ALA A 434 13.48 6.69 2.44
C ALA A 434 14.34 7.93 2.13
N GLU A 435 14.38 8.35 0.86
CA GLU A 435 15.06 9.58 0.44
C GLU A 435 14.39 10.82 1.05
N HIS A 436 13.05 10.91 1.02
CA HIS A 436 12.30 12.01 1.63
C HIS A 436 12.54 12.11 3.15
N ASP A 437 12.50 10.98 3.86
CA ASP A 437 12.74 10.93 5.30
C ASP A 437 14.17 11.36 5.66
N LEU A 438 15.17 10.93 4.89
CA LEU A 438 16.56 11.35 5.07
C LEU A 438 16.74 12.85 4.82
N HIS A 439 16.09 13.39 3.78
CA HIS A 439 16.09 14.83 3.51
C HIS A 439 15.42 15.64 4.63
N GLN A 440 14.23 15.24 5.09
CA GLN A 440 13.56 15.90 6.22
C GLN A 440 14.42 15.88 7.49
N ARG A 441 15.07 14.76 7.80
CA ARG A 441 15.97 14.66 8.97
C ARG A 441 17.21 15.53 8.81
N ALA A 442 17.77 15.64 7.60
CA ALA A 442 18.90 16.51 7.30
C ALA A 442 18.52 17.99 7.46
N ASP A 443 17.37 18.40 6.92
CA ASP A 443 16.85 19.76 7.02
C ASP A 443 16.55 20.15 8.47
N THR A 444 15.90 19.25 9.23
CA THR A 444 15.62 19.46 10.66
C THR A 444 16.91 19.67 11.45
N THR A 445 17.93 18.85 11.21
CA THR A 445 19.23 19.00 11.88
C THR A 445 19.98 20.25 11.45
N LEU A 446 19.83 20.67 10.20
CA LEU A 446 20.39 21.94 9.72
C LEU A 446 19.71 23.15 10.41
N GLU A 447 18.40 23.14 10.57
CA GLU A 447 17.68 24.19 11.32
C GLU A 447 18.08 24.22 12.80
N GLN A 448 18.26 23.05 13.43
CA GLN A 448 18.79 22.96 14.79
C GLN A 448 20.22 23.53 14.89
N ALA A 449 21.08 23.28 13.90
CA ALA A 449 22.43 23.84 13.84
C ALA A 449 22.39 25.37 13.69
N LYS A 450 21.53 25.90 12.81
CA LYS A 450 21.32 27.35 12.65
C LYS A 450 20.84 27.99 13.96
N GLN A 451 19.92 27.35 14.67
CA GLN A 451 19.45 27.86 15.96
C GLN A 451 20.56 27.86 17.01
N ALA A 452 21.35 26.79 17.11
CA ALA A 452 22.51 26.75 18.01
C ALA A 452 23.53 27.86 17.70
N ALA A 453 23.76 28.17 16.42
CA ALA A 453 24.63 29.26 16.00
C ALA A 453 24.07 30.65 16.38
N ARG A 454 22.75 30.84 16.28
CA ARG A 454 22.08 32.07 16.75
C ARG A 454 22.20 32.23 18.27
N ASP A 455 21.99 31.15 19.02
CA ASP A 455 22.13 31.15 20.48
C ASP A 455 23.58 31.53 20.88
N ALA A 456 24.58 30.95 20.21
CA ALA A 456 25.99 31.29 20.42
C ALA A 456 26.28 32.77 20.10
N ALA A 457 25.71 33.30 19.02
CA ALA A 457 25.85 34.72 18.67
C ALA A 457 25.20 35.64 19.72
N ALA A 458 24.03 35.29 20.25
CA ALA A 458 23.36 36.03 21.31
C ALA A 458 24.19 36.06 22.59
N LEU A 459 24.74 34.91 23.01
CA LEU A 459 25.63 34.81 24.17
C LEU A 459 26.90 35.67 24.03
N ARG A 460 27.50 35.71 22.83
CA ARG A 460 28.63 36.60 22.54
C ARG A 460 28.23 38.08 22.64
N GLY A 461 27.04 38.43 22.17
CA GLY A 461 26.49 39.79 22.31
C GLY A 461 26.32 40.18 23.76
N GLU A 462 25.75 39.30 24.58
CA GLU A 462 25.60 39.48 26.02
C GLU A 462 26.97 39.63 26.72
N ALA A 463 27.94 38.78 26.39
CA ALA A 463 29.30 38.88 26.93
C ALA A 463 29.95 40.25 26.63
N ARG A 464 29.80 40.76 25.40
CA ARG A 464 30.31 42.08 25.02
C ARG A 464 29.64 43.20 25.80
N LEU A 465 28.31 43.17 25.93
CA LEU A 465 27.55 44.18 26.67
C LEU A 465 27.95 44.21 28.16
N ARG A 466 28.09 43.03 28.78
CA ARG A 466 28.57 42.93 30.16
C ARG A 466 30.00 43.47 30.29
N GLY A 467 30.90 43.10 29.38
CA GLY A 467 32.26 43.64 29.36
C GLY A 467 32.30 45.17 29.27
N THR A 468 31.44 45.77 28.42
CA THR A 468 31.35 47.25 28.32
C THR A 468 30.75 47.89 29.58
N LEU A 469 29.78 47.25 30.24
CA LEU A 469 29.19 47.75 31.48
C LEU A 469 30.17 47.65 32.65
N ASP A 470 30.88 46.53 32.75
CA ASP A 470 31.91 46.31 33.78
C ASP A 470 33.04 47.34 33.61
N GLN A 471 33.47 47.59 32.37
CA GLN A 471 34.46 48.64 32.06
C GLN A 471 33.94 50.03 32.43
N ALA A 472 32.73 50.41 32.02
CA ALA A 472 32.16 51.72 32.35
C ALA A 472 31.96 51.92 33.87
N THR A 473 31.63 50.84 34.59
CA THR A 473 31.52 50.86 36.06
C THR A 473 32.90 51.05 36.69
N ALA A 474 33.93 50.34 36.21
CA ALA A 474 35.30 50.52 36.68
C ALA A 474 35.82 51.95 36.42
N GLU A 475 35.59 52.49 35.23
CA GLU A 475 35.95 53.88 34.87
C GLU A 475 35.23 54.89 35.76
N ARG A 476 33.95 54.65 36.09
CA ARG A 476 33.19 55.49 37.02
C ARG A 476 33.73 55.41 38.45
N GLU A 477 34.00 54.20 38.96
CA GLU A 477 34.58 54.02 40.29
C GLU A 477 35.97 54.65 40.40
N GLU A 478 36.78 54.58 39.34
CA GLU A 478 38.09 55.24 39.27
C GLU A 478 37.93 56.77 39.28
N ALA A 479 37.00 57.31 38.49
CA ALA A 479 36.69 58.74 38.49
C ALA A 479 36.19 59.24 39.86
N GLU A 480 35.31 58.48 40.52
CA GLU A 480 34.82 58.79 41.87
C GLU A 480 35.98 58.75 42.90
N ARG A 481 36.90 57.78 42.81
CA ARG A 481 38.10 57.73 43.66
C ARG A 481 39.03 58.93 43.42
N GLU A 482 39.23 59.32 42.16
CA GLU A 482 40.02 60.50 41.81
C GLU A 482 39.38 61.80 42.32
N GLU A 483 38.05 61.90 42.28
CA GLU A 483 37.30 63.05 42.80
C GLU A 483 37.44 63.15 44.32
N VAL A 484 37.21 62.05 45.05
CA VAL A 484 37.42 61.99 46.51
C VAL A 484 38.87 62.33 46.89
N SER A 485 39.85 61.86 46.12
CA SER A 485 41.26 62.20 46.32
C SER A 485 41.53 63.70 46.10
N ARG A 486 40.92 64.31 45.07
CA ARG A 486 41.01 65.75 44.81
C ARG A 486 40.36 66.59 45.90
N GLU A 487 39.18 66.22 46.40
CA GLU A 487 38.50 66.89 47.51
C GLU A 487 39.32 66.80 48.80
N ALA A 488 39.90 65.64 49.11
CA ALA A 488 40.77 65.46 50.26
C ALA A 488 42.02 66.36 50.18
N ALA A 489 42.67 66.43 49.01
CA ALA A 489 43.82 67.29 48.79
C ALA A 489 43.47 68.79 48.86
N ALA A 490 42.27 69.19 48.43
CA ALA A 490 41.78 70.56 48.57
C ALA A 490 41.52 70.93 50.04
N ALA A 491 40.88 70.04 50.80
CA ALA A 491 40.61 70.22 52.23
C ALA A 491 41.91 70.30 53.06
N GLU A 492 42.97 69.60 52.65
CA GLU A 492 44.29 69.67 53.30
C GLU A 492 44.97 71.03 53.04
N ARG A 493 44.85 71.60 51.83
CA ARG A 493 45.34 72.96 51.53
C ARG A 493 44.61 74.06 52.29
N ASP A 494 43.30 73.90 52.54
CA ASP A 494 42.54 74.86 53.37
C ASP A 494 42.91 74.78 54.85
N ARG A 495 43.40 73.62 55.35
CA ARG A 495 43.95 73.49 56.72
C ARG A 495 45.31 74.18 56.88
N ASP A 496 46.12 74.21 55.83
CA ASP A 496 47.43 74.90 55.82
C ASP A 496 47.32 76.39 55.45
N GLY A 497 46.11 76.96 55.51
CA GLY A 497 45.87 78.39 55.35
C GLY A 497 46.79 79.24 56.24
N PRO A 498 47.24 80.41 55.77
CA PRO A 498 48.37 81.11 56.32
C PRO A 498 48.15 81.40 57.80
N SER A 499 49.03 80.83 58.64
CA SER A 499 49.19 81.23 60.04
C SER A 499 49.43 82.74 60.04
N LEU A 500 48.38 83.50 60.36
CA LEU A 500 48.47 84.94 60.56
C LEU A 500 49.39 85.15 61.77
N GLY A 501 50.62 85.54 61.48
CA GLY A 501 51.59 85.96 62.49
C GLY A 501 51.01 87.12 63.30
N LEU A 502 50.83 86.86 64.59
CA LEU A 502 50.76 87.88 65.63
C LEU A 502 52.16 88.13 66.19
#